data_AF-A0A822JB42-F1
#
_entry.id   AF-A0A822JB42-F1
#
_cell.length_a   1.000
_cell.length_b   1.000
_cell.length_c   1.000
_cell.angle_alpha   90.00
_cell.angle_beta   90.00
_cell.angle_gamma   90.00
#
_symmetry.space_group_name_H-M   'P 1'
#
loop_
_entity.id
_entity.type
_entity.pdbx_description
1 polymer ?
#
loop_
_entity_poly.entity_id
_entity_poly.type
_entity_poly.pdbx_seq_one_letter_code
_entity_poly.pdbx_strand_id
1 'polypeptide(L)'
;MISTKTVIGEHIIIEGRTIIPITKVSFGFGSGVGEGKGKSGDQGSGSGGGAGACVQPIAFLVVSKEEVQLFAIKEKGVIERVSEIIPQIMEKCKSMKEECND
;
A
#
# COMPACT_ATOMS: atom_id res chain seq x y z
N MET A 1 19.11 -3.58 -0.66
CA MET A 1 19.21 -4.87 0.06
C MET A 1 18.25 -4.79 1.24
N ILE A 2 17.19 -5.60 1.27
CA ILE A 2 16.29 -5.66 2.43
C ILE A 2 17.01 -6.48 3.50
N SER A 3 17.16 -5.91 4.69
CA SER A 3 17.72 -6.62 5.83
C SER A 3 16.60 -7.19 6.69
N THR A 4 16.89 -8.24 7.45
CA THR A 4 15.96 -8.80 8.46
C THR A 4 15.44 -7.74 9.43
N LYS A 5 16.23 -6.68 9.70
CA LYS A 5 15.83 -5.49 10.47
C LYS A 5 14.61 -4.72 9.90
N THR A 6 14.34 -4.89 8.61
CA THR A 6 13.20 -4.25 7.92
C THR A 6 11.91 -5.07 8.09
N VAL A 7 12.04 -6.37 8.35
CA VAL A 7 10.92 -7.33 8.55
C VAL A 7 10.65 -7.57 10.05
N ILE A 8 11.70 -7.47 10.85
CA ILE A 8 11.69 -7.57 12.31
C ILE A 8 12.36 -6.28 12.79
N GLY A 9 11.58 -5.32 13.29
CA GLY A 9 12.10 -4.03 13.74
C GLY A 9 13.09 -4.17 14.89
N GLU A 10 13.80 -3.09 15.22
CA GLU A 10 14.62 -3.06 16.43
C GLU A 10 13.76 -3.32 17.67
N HIS A 11 14.26 -4.18 18.55
CA HIS A 11 13.53 -4.55 19.75
C HIS A 11 13.66 -3.45 20.81
N ILE A 12 12.57 -3.18 21.50
CA ILE A 12 12.49 -2.16 22.54
C ILE A 12 12.33 -2.90 23.87
N ILE A 13 13.22 -2.63 24.82
CA ILE A 13 13.15 -3.21 26.17
C ILE A 13 12.52 -2.19 27.10
N ILE A 14 11.40 -2.55 27.72
CA ILE A 14 10.69 -1.71 28.69
C ILE A 14 10.36 -2.57 29.89
N GLU A 15 10.83 -2.19 31.08
CA GLU A 15 10.54 -2.89 32.35
C GLU A 15 10.79 -4.41 32.31
N GLY A 16 11.83 -4.85 31.60
CA GLY A 16 12.15 -6.28 31.48
C GLY A 16 11.28 -7.06 30.49
N ARG A 17 10.42 -6.37 29.73
CA ARG A 17 9.70 -6.92 28.58
C ARG A 17 10.39 -6.50 27.29
N THR A 18 10.61 -7.45 26.39
CA THR A 18 11.17 -7.21 25.05
C THR A 18 10.02 -7.13 24.06
N ILE A 19 9.87 -5.98 23.41
CA ILE A 19 8.87 -5.72 22.39
C ILE A 19 9.55 -5.79 21.02
N ILE A 20 9.08 -6.67 20.15
CA ILE A 20 9.63 -6.89 18.82
C ILE A 20 8.55 -6.53 17.79
N PRO A 21 8.71 -5.41 17.04
CA PRO A 21 7.81 -5.04 15.97
C PRO A 21 7.95 -6.01 14.79
N ILE A 22 6.83 -6.51 14.27
CA ILE A 22 6.77 -7.37 13.08
C ILE A 22 6.15 -6.58 11.93
N THR A 23 6.92 -6.41 10.86
CA THR A 23 6.55 -5.65 9.67
C THR A 23 6.53 -6.55 8.43
N LYS A 24 5.43 -6.50 7.68
CA LYS A 24 5.32 -7.09 6.35
C LYS A 24 5.84 -6.09 5.32
N VAL A 25 6.78 -6.52 4.50
CA VAL A 25 7.24 -5.77 3.33
C VAL A 25 6.73 -6.49 2.09
N SER A 26 6.15 -5.76 1.14
CA SER A 26 5.64 -6.30 -0.12
C SER A 26 6.11 -5.44 -1.28
N PHE A 27 6.38 -6.07 -2.42
CA PHE A 27 6.78 -5.38 -3.65
C PHE A 27 5.82 -5.78 -4.76
N GLY A 28 5.46 -4.81 -5.58
CA GLY A 28 4.64 -5.00 -6.76
C GLY A 28 5.34 -4.43 -7.98
N PHE A 29 5.29 -5.15 -9.09
CA PHE A 29 5.80 -4.71 -10.37
C PHE A 29 4.72 -4.97 -11.42
N GLY A 30 4.49 -4.01 -12.29
CA GLY A 30 3.51 -4.10 -13.36
C GLY A 30 4.06 -3.47 -14.61
N SER A 31 3.70 -4.04 -15.76
CA SER A 31 3.97 -3.42 -17.06
C SER A 31 2.79 -3.63 -17.97
N GLY A 32 2.65 -2.75 -18.96
CA GLY A 32 1.60 -2.79 -19.95
C GLY A 32 2.15 -2.34 -21.29
N VAL A 33 1.65 -2.98 -22.35
CA VAL A 33 1.88 -2.61 -23.75
C VAL A 33 0.52 -2.44 -24.41
N GLY A 34 0.40 -1.45 -25.27
CA GLY A 34 -0.81 -1.15 -26.02
C GLY A 34 -0.48 -0.76 -27.44
N GLU A 35 -1.28 -1.25 -28.38
CA GLU A 35 -1.22 -0.86 -29.78
C GLU A 35 -2.60 -0.34 -30.20
N GLY A 36 -2.62 0.65 -31.10
CA GLY A 36 -3.84 1.26 -31.61
C GLY A 36 -3.73 1.56 -33.11
N LYS A 37 -4.83 1.34 -33.83
CA LYS A 37 -4.99 1.76 -35.23
C LYS A 37 -6.05 2.84 -35.36
N GLY A 38 -5.67 3.97 -35.93
CA GLY A 38 -6.56 5.07 -36.28
C GLY A 38 -7.39 4.76 -37.53
N LYS A 39 -8.55 5.41 -37.67
CA LYS A 39 -9.47 5.23 -38.81
C LYS A 39 -8.85 5.67 -40.15
N SER A 40 -7.81 6.51 -40.12
CA SER A 40 -7.08 6.99 -41.30
C SER A 40 -5.83 6.16 -41.63
N GLY A 41 -5.62 5.02 -40.97
CA GLY A 41 -4.47 4.14 -41.20
C GLY A 41 -3.28 4.36 -40.27
N ASP A 42 -3.35 5.37 -39.39
CA ASP A 42 -2.30 5.65 -38.41
C ASP A 42 -2.13 4.49 -37.42
N GLN A 43 -0.88 4.21 -37.05
CA GLN A 43 -0.53 3.20 -36.06
C GLN A 43 0.19 3.86 -34.90
N GLY A 44 -0.21 3.50 -33.68
CA GLY A 44 0.45 3.94 -32.46
C GLY A 44 0.74 2.75 -31.56
N SER A 45 1.89 2.79 -30.90
CA SER A 45 2.24 1.87 -29.83
C SER A 45 2.66 2.64 -28.59
N GLY A 46 2.39 2.06 -27.43
CA GLY A 46 2.76 2.60 -26.14
C GLY A 46 3.13 1.48 -25.18
N SER A 47 4.10 1.75 -24.32
CA SER A 47 4.45 0.86 -23.22
C SER A 47 4.58 1.67 -21.94
N GLY A 48 4.35 0.99 -20.82
CA GLY A 48 4.46 1.58 -19.50
C GLY A 48 4.80 0.53 -18.47
N GLY A 49 5.51 0.93 -17.43
CA GLY A 49 5.87 0.06 -16.31
C GLY A 49 5.80 0.83 -15.00
N GLY A 50 5.61 0.10 -13.92
CA GLY A 50 5.58 0.63 -12.56
C GLY A 50 6.09 -0.39 -11.57
N ALA A 51 6.71 0.12 -10.50
CA ALA A 51 7.12 -0.66 -9.35
C ALA A 51 6.63 0.04 -8.09
N GLY A 52 6.33 -0.74 -7.06
CA GLY A 52 5.91 -0.23 -5.77
C GLY A 52 6.43 -1.11 -4.65
N ALA A 53 6.61 -0.51 -3.47
CA ALA A 53 6.88 -1.22 -2.23
C ALA A 53 5.86 -0.77 -1.18
N CYS A 54 5.40 -1.70 -0.35
CA CYS A 54 4.53 -1.45 0.78
C CYS A 54 5.19 -2.01 2.04
N VAL A 55 5.17 -1.24 3.12
CA VAL A 55 5.62 -1.67 4.46
C VAL A 55 4.44 -1.50 5.41
N GLN A 56 3.99 -2.60 6.01
CA GLN A 56 2.87 -2.63 6.95
C GLN A 56 3.31 -3.26 8.27
N PRO A 57 3.17 -2.58 9.42
CA PRO A 57 3.27 -3.24 10.71
C PRO A 57 2.06 -4.17 10.88
N ILE A 58 2.31 -5.44 11.19
CA ILE A 58 1.24 -6.45 11.30
C ILE A 58 1.05 -6.95 12.73
N ALA A 59 2.11 -6.90 13.55
CA ALA A 59 2.03 -7.34 14.94
C ALA A 59 3.16 -6.80 15.80
N PHE A 60 2.99 -6.91 17.12
CA PHE A 60 4.05 -6.78 18.12
C PHE A 60 4.19 -8.09 18.88
N LEU A 61 5.40 -8.63 18.95
CA LEU A 61 5.72 -9.77 19.79
C LEU A 61 6.30 -9.26 21.11
N VAL A 62 5.61 -9.52 22.21
CA VAL A 62 6.03 -9.13 23.56
C VAL A 62 6.53 -10.37 24.28
N VAL A 63 7.79 -10.36 24.66
CA VAL A 63 8.46 -11.42 25.40
C VAL A 63 8.74 -10.91 26.80
N SER A 64 8.22 -11.61 27.81
CA SER A 64 8.52 -11.35 29.22
C SER A 64 9.08 -12.63 29.86
N LYS A 65 9.46 -12.57 31.14
CA LYS A 65 9.86 -13.77 31.89
C LYS A 65 8.71 -14.75 32.11
N GLU A 66 7.48 -14.22 32.21
CA GLU A 66 6.29 -14.99 32.54
C GLU A 66 5.65 -15.61 31.29
N GLU A 67 5.59 -14.85 30.21
CA GLU A 67 4.86 -15.23 29.01
C GLU A 67 5.36 -14.56 27.72
N VAL A 68 4.98 -15.16 26.59
CA VAL A 68 5.19 -14.65 25.24
C VAL A 68 3.84 -14.40 24.59
N GLN A 69 3.58 -13.16 24.17
CA GLN A 69 2.30 -12.74 23.61
C GLN A 69 2.49 -12.06 22.25
N LEU A 70 1.60 -12.37 21.30
CA LEU A 70 1.58 -11.74 19.97
C LEU A 70 0.35 -10.84 19.84
N PHE A 71 0.57 -9.54 19.71
CA PHE A 71 -0.47 -8.54 19.49
C PHE A 71 -0.60 -8.22 18.02
N ALA A 72 -1.61 -8.80 17.35
CA ALA A 72 -1.88 -8.52 15.94
C ALA A 72 -2.60 -7.17 15.76
N ILE A 73 -2.14 -6.36 14.81
CA ILE A 73 -2.80 -5.12 14.41
C ILE A 73 -3.90 -5.51 13.41
N LYS A 74 -5.16 -5.53 13.87
CA LYS A 74 -6.30 -5.83 13.00
C LYS A 74 -6.58 -4.65 12.07
N GLU A 75 -6.36 -4.84 10.77
CA GLU A 75 -6.77 -3.92 9.70
C GLU A 75 -8.28 -3.94 9.43
N LYS A 76 -9.09 -3.67 10.45
CA LYS A 76 -10.51 -3.38 10.19
C LYS A 76 -10.62 -1.90 9.83
N GLY A 77 -10.55 -1.54 8.54
CA GLY A 77 -11.04 -0.22 8.13
C GLY A 77 -10.53 0.40 6.84
N VAL A 78 -9.52 -0.14 6.15
CA VAL A 78 -9.02 0.54 4.93
C VAL A 78 -10.02 0.39 3.77
N ILE A 79 -10.62 -0.79 3.61
CA ILE A 79 -11.62 -1.05 2.55
C ILE A 79 -12.94 -0.30 2.82
N GLU A 80 -13.36 -0.20 4.07
CA GLU A 80 -14.54 0.60 4.47
C GLU A 80 -14.37 2.08 4.13
N ARG A 81 -13.20 2.68 4.41
CA ARG A 81 -12.94 4.09 4.07
C ARG A 81 -12.85 4.35 2.57
N VAL A 82 -12.31 3.41 1.79
CA VAL A 82 -12.23 3.57 0.32
C VAL A 82 -13.62 3.63 -0.31
N SER A 83 -14.58 2.86 0.20
CA SER A 83 -15.98 2.88 -0.26
C SER A 83 -16.63 4.26 -0.09
N GLU A 84 -16.31 4.98 0.99
CA GLU A 84 -16.84 6.31 1.29
C GLU A 84 -16.18 7.44 0.49
N ILE A 85 -14.94 7.23 0.04
CA ILE A 85 -14.15 8.23 -0.70
C ILE A 85 -14.49 8.24 -2.20
N ILE A 86 -14.88 7.09 -2.76
CA ILE A 86 -15.30 6.95 -4.17
C ILE A 86 -16.39 7.96 -4.58
N PRO A 87 -17.52 8.10 -3.87
CA PRO A 87 -18.57 9.04 -4.28
C PRO A 87 -18.10 10.50 -4.25
N GLN A 88 -17.29 10.89 -3.26
CA GLN A 88 -16.79 12.27 -3.13
C GLN A 88 -15.80 12.64 -4.24
N ILE A 89 -14.92 11.71 -4.62
CA ILE A 89 -14.00 11.92 -5.76
C ILE A 89 -14.78 12.04 -7.07
N MET A 90 -15.81 11.21 -7.26
CA MET A 90 -16.64 11.26 -8.47
C MET A 90 -17.39 12.58 -8.60
N GLU A 91 -17.87 13.14 -7.50
CA GLU A 91 -18.54 14.44 -7.47
C GLU A 91 -17.56 15.58 -7.77
N LYS A 92 -16.36 15.54 -7.18
CA LYS A 92 -15.31 16.56 -7.38
C LYS A 92 -14.70 16.54 -8.78
N CYS A 93 -14.65 15.38 -9.44
CA CYS A 93 -14.20 15.27 -10.83
C CYS A 93 -15.27 15.74 -11.83
N LYS A 94 -16.56 15.70 -11.48
CA LYS A 94 -17.62 16.26 -12.33
C LYS A 94 -17.58 17.79 -12.36
N SER A 95 -17.35 18.43 -11.21
CA SER A 95 -17.24 19.90 -11.14
C SER A 95 -16.00 20.44 -11.86
N MET A 96 -14.88 19.71 -11.89
CA MET A 96 -13.69 20.12 -12.64
C MET A 96 -13.82 19.95 -14.17
N LYS A 97 -14.74 19.11 -14.65
CA LYS A 97 -14.96 18.89 -16.09
C LYS A 97 -15.89 19.94 -16.71
N GLU A 98 -16.63 20.68 -15.90
CA GLU A 98 -17.47 21.79 -16.35
C GLU A 98 -16.69 23.12 -16.43
N GLU A 99 -15.57 23.27 -15.70
CA GLU A 99 -14.73 24.49 -15.74
C GLU A 99 -13.66 24.51 -16.86
N CYS A 100 -13.51 23.43 -17.63
CA CYS A 100 -12.51 23.34 -18.72
C CYS A 100 -13.18 23.28 -20.11
N ASN A 101 -14.28 24.03 -20.28
CA ASN A 101 -14.98 24.16 -21.55
C ASN A 101 -15.31 25.63 -21.88
N ASP A 102 -14.35 26.51 -21.63
CA ASP A 102 -14.16 27.82 -22.27
C ASP A 102 -12.75 27.88 -22.89
#